data_AF-A0AAW9L9F7-F1
#
_entry.id   AF-A0AAW9L9F7-F1
#
_cell.length_a   1.000
_cell.length_b   1.000
_cell.length_c   1.000
_cell.angle_alpha   90.00
_cell.angle_beta   90.00
_cell.angle_gamma   90.00
#
_symmetry.space_group_name_H-M   'P 1'
#
loop_
_entity.id
_entity.type
_entity.pdbx_description
1 polymer ?
#
loop_
_entity_poly.entity_id
_entity_poly.type
_entity_poly.pdbx_seq_one_letter_code
_entity_poly.pdbx_strand_id
1 'polypeptide(L)'
;MGAGTDSNKGVLAERTFLTLDRRILPAETLGEVDDEIATVVDELNREYDIGATWERAETYSSAEIPTDHRLAEIFREHSAAVVDASPEPWGIRASTDVREFVNHAGTPAITWGPGSLSQAHTVDEYIDLDDATSGLETLQRAARAVLTTEAAEFARPE
;
A
#
# COMPACT_ATOMS: atom_id res chain seq x y z
N MET A 1 29.60 -30.67 15.60
CA MET A 1 29.87 -29.82 14.42
C MET A 1 28.57 -29.76 13.64
N GLY A 2 28.02 -28.57 13.43
CA GLY A 2 26.83 -28.41 12.59
C GLY A 2 27.20 -28.72 11.15
N ALA A 3 26.30 -29.39 10.42
CA ALA A 3 26.47 -29.53 8.98
C ALA A 3 26.38 -28.12 8.36
N GLY A 4 27.32 -27.75 7.47
CA GLY A 4 27.35 -26.43 6.84
C GLY A 4 28.09 -25.33 7.62
N THR A 5 28.74 -25.62 8.76
CA THR A 5 29.60 -24.65 9.47
C THR A 5 31.11 -24.92 9.23
N ASP A 6 31.93 -23.89 9.43
CA ASP A 6 33.39 -23.93 9.36
C ASP A 6 33.94 -24.43 8.00
N SER A 7 34.79 -25.47 8.00
CA SER A 7 35.40 -26.04 6.80
C SER A 7 34.52 -27.04 6.06
N ASN A 8 33.37 -27.43 6.61
CA ASN A 8 32.47 -28.41 5.99
C ASN A 8 31.31 -27.71 5.26
N LYS A 9 31.60 -27.21 4.05
CA LYS A 9 30.66 -26.45 3.22
C LYS A 9 29.92 -27.30 2.16
N GLY A 10 30.25 -28.58 2.02
CA GLY A 10 29.66 -29.49 1.04
C GLY A 10 28.39 -30.18 1.56
N VAL A 11 27.42 -29.42 2.06
CA VAL A 11 26.20 -29.96 2.68
C VAL A 11 24.98 -29.47 1.91
N LEU A 12 24.09 -30.40 1.55
CA LEU A 12 22.78 -30.07 0.98
C LEU A 12 21.81 -29.70 2.11
N ALA A 13 21.10 -28.59 1.96
CA ALA A 13 20.09 -28.18 2.92
C ALA A 13 18.93 -29.18 2.92
N GLU A 14 18.54 -29.65 4.10
CA GLU A 14 17.38 -30.53 4.27
C GLU A 14 16.06 -29.77 4.04
N ARG A 15 16.02 -28.49 4.45
CA ARG A 15 14.84 -27.60 4.36
C ARG A 15 15.26 -26.16 4.15
N THR A 16 14.42 -25.42 3.42
CA THR A 16 14.57 -23.99 3.16
C THR A 16 13.21 -23.31 3.36
N PHE A 17 13.22 -22.09 3.86
CA PHE A 17 12.04 -21.25 3.99
C PHE A 17 12.21 -20.00 3.13
N LEU A 18 11.12 -19.56 2.50
CA LEU A 18 11.07 -18.32 1.74
C LEU A 18 9.87 -17.52 2.22
N THR A 19 10.05 -16.21 2.37
CA THR A 19 8.97 -15.26 2.63
C THR A 19 8.78 -14.40 1.39
N LEU A 20 7.54 -14.24 0.96
CA LEU A 20 7.17 -13.43 -0.19
C LEU A 20 6.15 -12.37 0.23
N ASP A 21 6.36 -11.15 -0.23
CA ASP A 21 5.41 -10.05 -0.12
C ASP A 21 4.72 -9.88 -1.48
N ARG A 22 3.40 -10.05 -1.52
CA ARG A 22 2.55 -9.85 -2.70
C ARG A 22 1.61 -8.69 -2.42
N ARG A 23 1.74 -7.61 -3.22
CA ARG A 23 0.86 -6.43 -3.16
C ARG A 23 -0.48 -6.74 -3.80
N ILE A 24 -1.58 -6.54 -3.09
CA ILE A 24 -2.94 -6.78 -3.58
C ILE A 24 -3.49 -5.48 -4.16
N LEU A 25 -4.09 -5.52 -5.36
CA LEU A 25 -4.75 -4.37 -5.97
C LEU A 25 -6.22 -4.28 -5.52
N PRO A 26 -6.87 -3.11 -5.62
CA PRO A 26 -8.29 -2.97 -5.28
C PRO A 26 -9.23 -3.88 -6.06
N ALA A 27 -8.87 -4.23 -7.29
CA ALA A 27 -9.65 -5.12 -8.16
C ALA A 27 -9.44 -6.62 -7.88
N GLU A 28 -8.48 -6.98 -7.01
CA GLU A 28 -8.18 -8.37 -6.68
C GLU A 28 -8.82 -8.77 -5.34
N THR A 29 -9.29 -10.01 -5.26
CA THR A 29 -9.74 -10.60 -4.01
C THR A 29 -8.63 -11.42 -3.35
N LEU A 30 -8.73 -11.58 -2.02
CA LEU A 30 -7.79 -12.43 -1.27
C LEU A 30 -7.82 -13.89 -1.74
N GLY A 31 -8.98 -14.40 -2.17
CA GLY A 31 -9.12 -15.76 -2.69
C GLY A 31 -8.39 -15.95 -4.01
N GLU A 32 -8.51 -15.00 -4.94
CA GLU A 32 -7.79 -15.07 -6.22
C GLU A 32 -6.27 -15.05 -6.01
N VAL A 33 -5.78 -14.25 -5.06
CA VAL A 33 -4.35 -14.23 -4.71
C VAL A 33 -3.91 -15.54 -4.06
N ASP A 34 -4.73 -16.14 -3.20
CA ASP A 34 -4.43 -17.46 -2.61
C ASP A 34 -4.37 -18.56 -3.67
N ASP A 35 -5.32 -18.55 -4.60
CA ASP A 35 -5.38 -19.51 -5.71
C ASP A 35 -4.18 -19.35 -6.65
N GLU A 36 -3.72 -18.12 -6.89
CA GLU A 36 -2.47 -17.82 -7.62
C GLU A 36 -1.26 -18.47 -6.94
N ILE A 37 -1.08 -18.24 -5.64
CA ILE A 37 0.06 -18.81 -4.88
C ILE A 37 -0.02 -20.34 -4.81
N ALA A 38 -1.21 -20.89 -4.57
CA ALA A 38 -1.42 -22.34 -4.56
C ALA A 38 -1.04 -22.98 -5.89
N THR A 39 -1.44 -22.36 -7.01
CA THR A 39 -1.10 -22.83 -8.35
C THR A 39 0.41 -22.88 -8.58
N VAL A 40 1.13 -21.81 -8.20
CA VAL A 40 2.60 -21.75 -8.34
C VAL A 40 3.27 -22.85 -7.50
N VAL A 41 2.84 -23.06 -6.26
CA VAL A 41 3.41 -24.09 -5.38
C VAL A 41 3.14 -25.50 -5.93
N ASP A 42 1.93 -25.75 -6.45
CA ASP A 42 1.58 -27.03 -7.06
C ASP A 42 2.37 -27.32 -8.34
N GLU A 43 2.67 -26.28 -9.14
CA GLU A 43 3.53 -26.40 -10.32
C GLU A 43 4.97 -26.74 -9.94
N LEU A 44 5.53 -26.04 -8.95
CA LEU A 44 6.89 -26.30 -8.46
C LEU A 44 7.04 -27.72 -7.90
N ASN A 45 6.08 -28.18 -7.11
CA ASN A 45 6.06 -29.54 -6.58
C ASN A 45 6.06 -30.58 -7.70
N ARG A 46 5.27 -30.36 -8.77
CA ARG A 46 5.21 -31.27 -9.93
C ARG A 46 6.47 -31.25 -10.79
N GLU A 47 7.06 -30.07 -11.02
CA GLU A 47 8.21 -29.92 -11.91
C GLU A 47 9.51 -30.42 -11.28
N TYR A 48 9.72 -30.15 -9.98
CA TYR A 48 10.98 -30.41 -9.31
C TYR A 48 10.96 -31.60 -8.34
N ASP A 49 9.83 -32.29 -8.19
CA ASP A 49 9.62 -33.38 -7.22
C ASP A 49 10.03 -32.95 -5.79
N ILE A 50 9.49 -31.81 -5.36
CA ILE A 50 9.69 -31.25 -4.02
C ILE A 50 8.40 -31.27 -3.21
N GLY A 51 8.52 -31.11 -1.88
CA GLY A 51 7.40 -31.03 -0.94
C GLY A 51 7.22 -29.63 -0.35
N ALA A 52 7.04 -28.62 -1.20
CA ALA A 52 6.81 -27.26 -0.77
C ALA A 52 5.37 -27.07 -0.29
N THR A 53 5.22 -26.31 0.80
CA THR A 53 3.95 -25.87 1.37
C THR A 53 4.00 -24.37 1.59
N TRP A 54 2.84 -23.72 1.59
CA TRP A 54 2.75 -22.30 1.89
C TRP A 54 1.66 -22.03 2.92
N GLU A 55 1.82 -20.93 3.64
CA GLU A 55 0.80 -20.37 4.52
C GLU A 55 0.87 -18.84 4.43
N ARG A 56 -0.24 -18.18 4.73
CA ARG A 56 -0.29 -16.72 4.75
C ARG A 56 0.13 -16.21 6.12
N ALA A 57 1.20 -15.43 6.17
CA ALA A 57 1.71 -14.86 7.43
C ALA A 57 0.95 -13.60 7.86
N GLU A 58 0.79 -12.62 6.96
CA GLU A 58 0.11 -11.35 7.23
C GLU A 58 -0.79 -10.94 6.05
N THR A 59 -1.74 -10.05 6.29
CA THR A 59 -2.65 -9.53 5.24
C THR A 59 -2.93 -8.06 5.45
N TYR A 60 -2.69 -7.27 4.41
CA TYR A 60 -3.11 -5.87 4.33
C TYR A 60 -3.97 -5.73 3.08
N SER A 61 -5.26 -5.48 3.26
CA SER A 61 -6.19 -5.26 2.15
C SER A 61 -5.88 -3.96 1.41
N SER A 62 -6.12 -3.97 0.10
CA SER A 62 -6.18 -2.77 -0.73
C SER A 62 -7.46 -1.99 -0.42
N ALA A 63 -7.45 -0.70 -0.73
CA ALA A 63 -8.62 0.15 -0.62
C ALA A 63 -8.55 1.28 -1.64
N GLU A 64 -9.72 1.65 -2.14
CA GLU A 64 -9.90 2.78 -3.05
C GLU A 64 -11.23 3.48 -2.80
N ILE A 65 -11.30 4.72 -3.28
CA ILE A 65 -12.55 5.46 -3.46
C ILE A 65 -12.63 5.87 -4.94
N PRO A 66 -13.82 6.20 -5.49
CA PRO A 66 -13.92 6.72 -6.84
C PRO A 66 -12.95 7.88 -7.08
N THR A 67 -12.30 7.91 -8.24
CA THR A 67 -11.25 8.90 -8.51
C THR A 67 -11.82 10.32 -8.57
N ASP A 68 -13.09 10.46 -8.95
CA ASP A 68 -13.90 11.68 -8.96
C ASP A 68 -14.62 11.96 -7.62
N HIS A 69 -14.34 11.18 -6.56
CA HIS A 69 -14.91 11.45 -5.26
C HIS A 69 -14.46 12.83 -4.74
N ARG A 70 -15.41 13.64 -4.25
CA ARG A 70 -15.17 15.05 -3.89
C ARG A 70 -13.99 15.26 -2.94
N LEU A 71 -13.82 14.36 -1.96
CA LEU A 71 -12.66 14.37 -1.05
C LEU A 71 -11.32 14.30 -1.81
N ALA A 72 -11.21 13.43 -2.80
CA ALA A 72 -9.98 13.29 -3.58
C ALA A 72 -9.76 14.50 -4.50
N GLU A 73 -10.81 15.02 -5.12
CA GLU A 73 -10.75 16.23 -5.95
C GLU A 73 -10.23 17.44 -5.18
N ILE A 74 -10.80 17.71 -4.00
CA ILE A 74 -10.38 18.85 -3.15
C ILE A 74 -8.87 18.81 -2.89
N PHE A 75 -8.33 17.64 -2.53
CA PHE A 75 -6.90 17.52 -2.25
C PHE A 75 -6.04 17.62 -3.52
N ARG A 76 -6.48 17.11 -4.67
CA ARG A 76 -5.76 17.28 -5.95
C ARG A 76 -5.76 18.74 -6.41
N GLU A 77 -6.92 19.41 -6.37
CA GLU A 77 -7.07 20.84 -6.71
C GLU A 77 -6.13 21.72 -5.87
N HIS A 78 -6.10 21.53 -4.55
CA HIS A 78 -5.25 22.32 -3.67
C HIS A 78 -3.76 21.94 -3.75
N SER A 79 -3.44 20.69 -4.05
CA SER A 79 -2.04 20.29 -4.30
C SER A 79 -1.51 20.96 -5.59
N ALA A 80 -2.29 20.94 -6.66
CA ALA A 80 -1.96 21.64 -7.91
C ALA A 80 -1.81 23.15 -7.69
N ALA A 81 -2.71 23.77 -6.92
CA ALA A 81 -2.69 25.21 -6.69
C ALA A 81 -1.50 25.71 -5.82
N VAL A 82 -0.97 24.87 -4.93
CA VAL A 82 0.10 25.27 -4.00
C VAL A 82 1.49 24.91 -4.53
N VAL A 83 1.65 23.72 -5.11
CA VAL A 83 2.96 23.19 -5.52
C VAL A 83 3.02 22.75 -6.99
N ASP A 84 2.02 23.08 -7.81
CA ASP A 84 1.92 22.65 -9.21
C ASP A 84 2.00 21.12 -9.37
N ALA A 85 1.48 20.38 -8.37
CA ALA A 85 1.38 18.94 -8.42
C ALA A 85 0.41 18.50 -9.54
N SER A 86 0.67 17.31 -10.11
CA SER A 86 -0.20 16.71 -11.11
C SER A 86 -1.64 16.56 -10.56
N PRO A 87 -2.67 16.97 -11.32
CA PRO A 87 -4.07 16.79 -10.93
C PRO A 87 -4.61 15.38 -11.24
N GLU A 88 -3.80 14.53 -11.89
CA GLU A 88 -4.21 13.16 -12.23
C GLU A 88 -4.38 12.29 -10.98
N PRO A 89 -5.36 11.36 -10.98
CA PRO A 89 -5.51 10.40 -9.89
C PRO A 89 -4.23 9.59 -9.66
N TRP A 90 -3.88 9.41 -8.39
CA TRP A 90 -2.72 8.63 -7.99
C TRP A 90 -3.03 7.83 -6.72
N GLY A 91 -2.46 6.62 -6.64
CA GLY A 91 -2.57 5.74 -5.49
C GLY A 91 -1.20 5.43 -4.91
N ILE A 92 -1.10 5.41 -3.58
CA ILE A 92 0.14 5.06 -2.89
C ILE A 92 0.45 3.57 -3.05
N ARG A 93 1.72 3.23 -3.30
CA ARG A 93 2.21 1.85 -3.36
C ARG A 93 2.69 1.37 -1.99
N ALA A 94 1.86 1.58 -0.98
CA ALA A 94 2.12 1.18 0.41
C ALA A 94 0.80 0.84 1.10
N SER A 95 0.87 0.01 2.12
CA SER A 95 -0.27 -0.28 3.00
C SER A 95 -0.42 0.83 4.03
N THR A 96 -1.61 1.40 4.15
CA THR A 96 -1.96 2.44 5.14
C THR A 96 -3.31 2.13 5.77
N ASP A 97 -3.64 2.79 6.88
CA ASP A 97 -4.91 2.57 7.60
C ASP A 97 -6.15 3.08 6.86
N VAL A 98 -5.97 3.70 5.68
CA VAL A 98 -7.09 4.12 4.80
C VAL A 98 -8.06 2.96 4.53
N ARG A 99 -7.55 1.73 4.46
CA ARG A 99 -8.33 0.50 4.27
C ARG A 99 -9.36 0.24 5.36
N GLU A 100 -9.07 0.63 6.61
CA GLU A 100 -9.98 0.43 7.73
C GLU A 100 -11.18 1.37 7.62
N PHE A 101 -10.94 2.62 7.21
CA PHE A 101 -12.00 3.59 6.97
C PHE A 101 -12.87 3.17 5.78
N VAL A 102 -12.25 2.80 4.68
CA VAL A 102 -12.96 2.47 3.43
C VAL A 102 -13.68 1.12 3.55
N ASN A 103 -12.97 0.04 3.90
CA ASN A 103 -13.54 -1.30 3.81
C ASN A 103 -14.38 -1.68 5.03
N HIS A 104 -14.04 -1.17 6.23
CA HIS A 104 -14.72 -1.56 7.47
C HIS A 104 -15.70 -0.50 7.99
N ALA A 105 -15.35 0.78 7.92
CA ALA A 105 -16.22 1.85 8.38
C ALA A 105 -17.12 2.45 7.28
N GLY A 106 -16.95 2.04 6.02
CA GLY A 106 -17.70 2.60 4.88
C GLY A 106 -17.44 4.10 4.65
N THR A 107 -16.41 4.67 5.26
CA THR A 107 -16.08 6.09 5.25
C THR A 107 -15.06 6.36 4.15
N PRO A 108 -15.35 7.26 3.18
CA PRO A 108 -14.37 7.66 2.19
C PRO A 108 -13.13 8.27 2.85
N ALA A 109 -11.96 7.79 2.46
CA ALA A 109 -10.69 8.27 3.00
C ALA A 109 -9.62 8.22 1.90
N ILE A 110 -8.63 9.10 2.04
CA ILE A 110 -7.46 9.18 1.14
C ILE A 110 -6.17 9.10 1.96
N THR A 111 -5.11 8.62 1.34
CA THR A 111 -3.74 8.86 1.83
C THR A 111 -3.17 10.04 1.07
N TRP A 112 -2.74 11.07 1.78
CA TRP A 112 -2.16 12.27 1.19
C TRP A 112 -1.12 12.86 2.14
N GLY A 113 -0.05 13.40 1.58
CA GLY A 113 0.97 14.12 2.33
C GLY A 113 2.15 14.56 1.45
N PRO A 114 2.93 15.56 1.89
CA PRO A 114 4.15 15.99 1.23
C PRO A 114 5.33 15.02 1.47
N GLY A 115 6.43 15.25 0.76
CA GLY A 115 7.68 14.49 0.91
C GLY A 115 7.76 13.26 0.01
N SER A 116 8.80 12.46 0.22
CA SER A 116 9.05 11.26 -0.59
C SER A 116 8.90 9.98 0.23
N LEU A 117 8.12 9.03 -0.30
CA LEU A 117 8.03 7.68 0.26
C LEU A 117 9.39 6.97 0.29
N SER A 118 10.33 7.35 -0.58
CA SER A 118 11.69 6.78 -0.58
C SER A 118 12.53 7.17 0.64
N GLN A 119 12.15 8.21 1.39
CA GLN A 119 12.81 8.59 2.65
C GLN A 119 12.26 7.85 3.86
N ALA A 120 11.04 7.32 3.76
CA ALA A 120 10.44 6.54 4.83
C ALA A 120 11.27 5.29 5.14
N HIS A 121 11.45 4.98 6.42
CA HIS A 121 12.21 3.81 6.91
C HIS A 121 13.70 3.80 6.53
N THR A 122 14.26 4.96 6.19
CA THR A 122 15.71 5.10 6.02
C THR A 122 16.39 5.43 7.35
N VAL A 123 17.71 5.24 7.44
CA VAL A 123 18.47 5.50 8.69
C VAL A 123 18.36 6.95 9.13
N ASP A 124 18.46 7.87 8.16
CA ASP A 124 18.43 9.32 8.36
C ASP A 124 17.12 9.89 7.82
N GLU A 125 15.97 9.29 8.18
CA GLU A 125 14.65 9.71 7.68
C GLU A 125 14.40 11.21 7.92
N TYR A 126 13.99 11.91 6.86
CA TYR A 126 13.74 13.35 6.89
C TYR A 126 12.65 13.78 5.90
N ILE A 127 12.21 15.02 6.04
CA ILE A 127 11.41 15.75 5.05
C ILE A 127 12.06 17.12 4.80
N ASP A 128 11.98 17.61 3.55
CA ASP A 128 12.38 18.98 3.25
C ASP A 128 11.44 19.98 3.95
N LEU A 129 11.99 21.09 4.47
CA LEU A 129 11.16 22.07 5.18
C LEU A 129 10.23 22.84 4.25
N ASP A 130 10.59 23.01 2.98
CA ASP A 130 9.73 23.64 1.98
C ASP A 130 8.58 22.69 1.61
N ASP A 131 8.84 21.37 1.51
CA ASP A 131 7.81 20.34 1.35
C ASP A 131 6.85 20.33 2.55
N ALA A 132 7.38 20.37 3.77
CA ALA A 132 6.57 20.40 4.99
C ALA A 132 5.72 21.67 5.08
N THR A 133 6.29 22.83 4.72
CA THR A 133 5.59 24.12 4.73
C THR A 133 4.48 24.14 3.68
N SER A 134 4.77 23.69 2.46
CA SER A 134 3.79 23.61 1.39
C SER A 134 2.69 22.60 1.71
N GLY A 135 3.05 21.45 2.30
CA GLY A 135 2.07 20.47 2.77
C GLY A 135 1.17 21.02 3.87
N LEU A 136 1.69 21.80 4.81
CA LEU A 136 0.84 22.48 5.81
C LEU A 136 -0.14 23.44 5.13
N GLU A 137 0.32 24.24 4.17
CA GLU A 137 -0.54 25.16 3.42
C GLU A 137 -1.64 24.43 2.65
N THR A 138 -1.29 23.37 1.90
CA THR A 138 -2.26 22.56 1.16
C THR A 138 -3.26 21.91 2.11
N LEU A 139 -2.80 21.33 3.23
CA LEU A 139 -3.67 20.71 4.22
C LEU A 139 -4.67 21.71 4.80
N GLN A 140 -4.23 22.92 5.15
CA GLN A 140 -5.10 23.96 5.68
C GLN A 140 -6.16 24.40 4.66
N ARG A 141 -5.78 24.59 3.40
CA ARG A 141 -6.70 24.96 2.31
C ARG A 141 -7.73 23.86 2.04
N ALA A 142 -7.26 22.62 1.89
CA ALA A 142 -8.10 21.46 1.63
C ALA A 142 -9.03 21.14 2.81
N ALA A 143 -8.52 21.15 4.05
CA ALA A 143 -9.34 20.93 5.24
C ALA A 143 -10.42 22.00 5.39
N ARG A 144 -10.11 23.27 5.08
CA ARG A 144 -11.12 24.33 5.06
C ARG A 144 -12.20 24.03 4.04
N ALA A 145 -11.84 23.66 2.81
CA ALA A 145 -12.80 23.30 1.78
C ALA A 145 -13.69 22.14 2.24
N VAL A 146 -13.11 21.06 2.75
CA VAL A 146 -13.86 19.90 3.30
C VAL A 146 -14.85 20.32 4.38
N LEU A 147 -14.42 21.14 5.35
CA LEU A 147 -15.27 21.59 6.45
C LEU A 147 -16.37 22.57 6.04
N THR A 148 -16.26 23.19 4.87
CA THR A 148 -17.26 24.13 4.33
C THR A 148 -18.14 23.53 3.23
N THR A 149 -17.81 22.34 2.73
CA THR A 149 -18.60 21.60 1.75
C THR A 149 -19.73 20.85 2.47
N GLU A 150 -20.89 20.77 1.82
CA GLU A 150 -22.05 20.05 2.35
C GLU A 150 -21.72 18.56 2.51
N ALA A 151 -22.06 17.97 3.66
CA ALA A 151 -21.72 16.57 3.97
C ALA A 151 -22.25 15.56 2.93
N ALA A 152 -23.34 15.90 2.24
CA ALA A 152 -23.92 15.09 1.17
C ALA A 152 -22.98 14.89 -0.03
N GLU A 153 -22.05 15.82 -0.29
CA GLU A 153 -21.06 15.69 -1.38
C GLU A 153 -19.96 14.67 -1.08
N PHE A 154 -19.87 14.19 0.17
CA PHE A 154 -18.94 13.13 0.58
C PHE A 154 -19.64 11.78 0.79
N ALA A 155 -20.95 11.69 0.49
CA ALA A 155 -21.65 10.43 0.55
C ALA A 155 -21.11 9.49 -0.53
N ARG A 156 -21.05 8.19 -0.23
CA ARG A 156 -20.74 7.21 -1.26
C ARG A 156 -21.82 7.23 -2.35
N PRO A 157 -21.44 7.12 -3.63
CA PRO A 157 -22.41 6.78 -4.66
C PRO A 157 -23.05 5.41 -4.31
N GLU A 158 -24.36 5.31 -4.52
CA GLU A 158 -25.14 4.06 -4.30
C GLU A 158 -24.65 2.90 -5.18
#